data_AF-A0A498SU44-F1
#
_entry.id   AF-A0A498SU44-F1
#
_cell.length_a   1.000
_cell.length_b   1.000
_cell.length_c   1.000
_cell.angle_alpha   90.00
_cell.angle_beta   90.00
_cell.angle_gamma   90.00
#
_symmetry.space_group_name_H-M   'P 1'
#
loop_
_entity.id
_entity.type
_entity.pdbx_description
1 polymer ?
#
loop_
_entity_poly.entity_id
_entity_poly.type
_entity_poly.pdbx_seq_one_letter_code
_entity_poly.pdbx_strand_id
1 'polypeptide(L)'
;MEKNNNCDQPLDGVGQEIWSYLIKNWSTNVTELPRLELLAILIGVRAVQFVITQLEFENVPITVWSDSKFALHWIKNHSRLLLVSIQNRMEEIRKTKASFRYIPSKDNLVDIATRGISPIRLRNCESWWKGPLWLSKKESKWPQWKYEFNEEYENEGISKSSTTMNTTKVIVDRKFRLVDANRFSTWSRLWRTTARVLKFMKIISKEKFTCLKDVSKKPLITTLDREPAMRVLITQAQLEEMTEKEIVKWKVYYHEIDHYWK
;
A
#
# COMPACT_ATOMS: atom_id res chain seq x y z
N MET A 1 26.31 6.80 35.11
CA MET A 1 25.60 8.04 34.71
C MET A 1 24.84 7.73 33.42
N GLU A 2 23.63 7.21 33.57
CA GLU A 2 22.70 6.95 32.47
C GLU A 2 22.22 8.29 31.90
N LYS A 3 22.50 8.54 30.62
CA LYS A 3 21.91 9.68 29.90
C LYS A 3 20.60 9.20 29.28
N ASN A 4 19.50 9.69 29.84
CA ASN A 4 18.15 9.54 29.29
C ASN A 4 18.10 10.10 27.86
N ASN A 5 17.92 9.21 26.88
CA ASN A 5 17.64 9.57 25.50
C ASN A 5 16.17 10.00 25.38
N ASN A 6 15.90 11.29 25.60
CA ASN A 6 14.56 11.91 25.61
C ASN A 6 13.85 11.98 24.22
N CYS A 7 14.28 11.19 23.23
CA CYS A 7 13.59 11.09 21.94
C CYS A 7 12.45 10.06 21.94
N ASP A 8 12.46 9.11 22.87
CA ASP A 8 11.53 7.96 22.88
C ASP A 8 10.23 8.21 23.65
N GLN A 9 9.96 9.44 24.11
CA GLN A 9 8.68 9.72 24.76
C GLN A 9 7.59 10.00 23.72
N PRO A 10 6.53 9.17 23.71
CA PRO A 10 5.49 9.18 22.69
C PRO A 10 4.65 10.46 22.74
N LEU A 11 3.89 10.71 21.67
CA LEU A 11 2.81 11.69 21.66
C LEU A 11 1.87 11.42 22.86
N ASP A 12 1.23 12.50 23.33
CA ASP A 12 0.18 12.51 24.34
C ASP A 12 -0.81 11.34 24.21
N GLY A 13 -1.32 10.84 25.34
CA GLY A 13 -1.98 9.53 25.45
C GLY A 13 -3.11 9.24 24.45
N VAL A 14 -3.76 10.28 23.92
CA VAL A 14 -4.79 10.18 22.88
C VAL A 14 -4.20 9.78 21.52
N GLY A 15 -3.02 10.31 21.18
CA GLY A 15 -2.29 9.93 19.97
C GLY A 15 -1.85 8.47 20.01
N GLN A 16 -1.35 7.99 21.15
CA GLN A 16 -0.96 6.58 21.30
C GLN A 16 -2.14 5.62 21.19
N GLU A 17 -3.32 5.95 21.69
CA GLU A 17 -4.51 5.12 21.57
C GLU A 17 -5.01 5.04 20.12
N ILE A 18 -5.05 6.18 19.41
CA ILE A 18 -5.44 6.22 17.99
C ILE A 18 -4.42 5.44 17.14
N TRP A 19 -3.11 5.64 17.37
CA TRP A 19 -2.07 4.90 16.67
C TRP A 19 -2.09 3.40 17.02
N SER A 20 -2.36 3.02 18.27
CA SER A 20 -2.51 1.62 18.67
C SER A 20 -3.75 0.99 18.05
N TYR A 21 -4.86 1.72 17.94
CA TYR A 21 -6.09 1.29 17.28
C TYR A 21 -5.91 1.13 15.76
N LEU A 22 -5.20 2.07 15.12
CA LEU A 22 -4.85 2.01 13.70
C LEU A 22 -3.87 0.88 13.40
N ILE A 23 -2.84 0.68 14.23
CA ILE A 23 -1.90 -0.45 14.11
C ILE A 23 -2.61 -1.78 14.35
N LYS A 24 -3.52 -1.87 15.32
CA LYS A 24 -4.28 -3.10 15.62
C LYS A 24 -5.26 -3.47 14.50
N ASN A 25 -5.93 -2.47 13.88
CA ASN A 25 -6.79 -2.68 12.72
C ASN A 25 -6.02 -2.83 11.39
N TRP A 26 -4.78 -2.31 11.31
CA TRP A 26 -3.87 -2.54 10.18
C TRP A 26 -3.25 -3.94 10.24
N SER A 27 -2.87 -4.39 11.45
CA SER A 27 -2.31 -5.71 11.75
C SER A 27 -3.25 -6.87 11.39
N THR A 28 -4.56 -6.63 11.24
CA THR A 28 -5.50 -7.66 10.80
C THR A 28 -5.43 -7.95 9.30
N ASN A 29 -4.82 -7.07 8.49
CA ASN A 29 -4.54 -7.30 7.06
C ASN A 29 -3.10 -7.78 6.85
N VAL A 30 -2.80 -8.98 7.38
CA VAL A 30 -1.49 -9.65 7.28
C VAL A 30 -1.00 -9.80 5.82
N THR A 31 -1.88 -9.63 4.82
CA THR A 31 -1.57 -9.67 3.38
C THR A 31 -0.99 -8.38 2.82
N GLU A 32 -1.27 -7.21 3.41
CA GLU A 32 -0.85 -5.90 2.87
C GLU A 32 0.45 -5.41 3.50
N LEU A 33 0.65 -5.70 4.79
CA LEU A 33 1.81 -5.24 5.55
C LEU A 33 3.16 -5.72 4.96
N PRO A 34 3.36 -7.03 4.64
CA PRO A 34 4.61 -7.49 4.03
C PRO A 34 4.86 -6.89 2.63
N ARG A 35 3.80 -6.53 1.90
CA ARG A 35 3.92 -5.91 0.56
C ARG A 35 4.41 -4.47 0.65
N LEU A 36 3.91 -3.71 1.61
CA LEU A 36 4.37 -2.33 1.83
C LEU A 36 5.79 -2.29 2.37
N GLU A 37 6.14 -3.19 3.28
CA GLU A 37 7.51 -3.30 3.79
C GLU A 37 8.51 -3.64 2.67
N LEU A 38 8.16 -4.58 1.79
CA LEU A 38 8.96 -4.89 0.60
C LEU A 38 9.05 -3.69 -0.36
N LEU A 39 7.95 -2.95 -0.55
CA LEU A 39 7.93 -1.75 -1.38
C LEU A 39 8.83 -0.65 -0.79
N ALA A 40 8.83 -0.46 0.53
CA ALA A 40 9.70 0.48 1.21
C ALA A 40 11.18 0.14 0.98
N ILE A 41 11.54 -1.14 1.09
CA ILE A 41 12.91 -1.59 0.78
C ILE A 41 13.26 -1.33 -0.69
N LEU A 42 12.34 -1.62 -1.62
CA LEU A 42 12.55 -1.35 -3.05
C LEU A 42 12.81 0.14 -3.32
N ILE A 43 12.02 1.03 -2.71
CA ILE A 43 12.18 2.48 -2.83
C ILE A 43 13.55 2.90 -2.28
N GLY A 44 13.93 2.41 -1.10
CA GLY A 44 15.24 2.69 -0.50
C GLY A 44 16.40 2.23 -1.38
N VAL A 45 16.30 1.03 -1.97
CA VAL A 45 17.28 0.48 -2.91
C VAL A 45 17.42 1.37 -4.15
N ARG A 46 16.31 1.77 -4.78
CA ARG A 46 16.32 2.67 -5.94
C ARG A 46 16.92 4.04 -5.60
N ALA A 47 16.59 4.58 -4.42
CA ALA A 47 17.13 5.85 -3.96
C ALA A 47 18.65 5.77 -3.76
N VAL A 48 19.16 4.70 -3.15
CA VAL A 48 20.60 4.50 -2.99
C VAL A 48 21.30 4.36 -4.35
N GLN A 49 20.73 3.59 -5.27
CA GLN A 49 21.28 3.46 -6.63
C GLN A 49 21.34 4.82 -7.34
N PHE A 50 20.26 5.59 -7.26
CA PHE A 50 20.23 6.95 -7.82
C PHE A 50 21.35 7.82 -7.25
N VAL A 51 21.52 7.85 -5.92
CA VAL A 51 22.58 8.65 -5.27
C VAL A 51 23.98 8.18 -5.70
N ILE A 52 24.22 6.87 -5.74
CA ILE A 52 25.52 6.31 -6.17
C ILE A 52 25.83 6.69 -7.61
N THR A 53 24.85 6.60 -8.50
CA THR A 53 25.00 6.99 -9.91
C THR A 53 25.25 8.49 -10.05
N GLN A 54 24.50 9.33 -9.35
CA GLN A 54 24.65 10.80 -9.47
C GLN A 54 25.93 11.33 -8.84
N LEU A 55 26.45 10.66 -7.81
CA LEU A 55 27.71 11.03 -7.15
C LEU A 55 28.92 10.28 -7.72
N GLU A 56 28.74 9.51 -8.81
CA GLU A 56 29.80 8.78 -9.51
C GLU A 56 30.62 7.87 -8.58
N PHE A 57 29.96 7.27 -7.58
CA PHE A 57 30.62 6.36 -6.66
C PHE A 57 30.81 4.97 -7.29
N GLU A 58 32.07 4.53 -7.38
CA GLU A 58 32.41 3.19 -7.83
C GLU A 58 32.69 2.23 -6.66
N ASN A 59 32.18 0.99 -6.76
CA ASN A 59 32.48 -0.11 -5.85
C ASN A 59 32.22 0.17 -4.34
N VAL A 60 31.27 1.05 -4.02
CA VAL A 60 30.90 1.34 -2.62
C VAL A 60 30.04 0.21 -2.04
N PRO A 61 30.38 -0.34 -0.86
CA PRO A 61 29.55 -1.34 -0.21
C PRO A 61 28.22 -0.73 0.24
N ILE A 62 27.10 -1.33 -0.19
CA ILE A 62 25.76 -0.89 0.17
C ILE A 62 25.21 -1.81 1.27
N THR A 63 24.79 -1.24 2.39
CA THR A 63 24.05 -1.96 3.43
C THR A 63 22.68 -1.33 3.65
N VAL A 64 21.62 -2.12 3.50
CA VAL A 64 20.23 -1.72 3.75
C VAL A 64 19.76 -2.38 5.04
N TRP A 65 19.28 -1.57 5.98
CA TRP A 65 18.72 -2.03 7.25
C TRP A 65 17.20 -1.98 7.20
N SER A 66 16.54 -3.04 7.69
CA SER A 66 15.08 -3.08 7.84
C SER A 66 14.70 -3.79 9.12
N ASP A 67 13.62 -3.36 9.75
CA ASP A 67 13.01 -4.02 10.90
C ASP A 67 11.93 -5.04 10.51
N SER A 68 11.56 -5.08 9.23
CA SER A 68 10.68 -6.11 8.68
C SER A 68 11.41 -7.45 8.55
N LYS A 69 11.20 -8.32 9.53
CA LYS A 69 11.66 -9.72 9.49
C LYS A 69 11.10 -10.46 8.27
N PHE A 70 9.84 -10.18 7.91
CA PHE A 70 9.17 -10.79 6.76
C PHE A 70 9.81 -10.41 5.43
N ALA A 71 9.98 -9.11 5.17
CA ALA A 71 10.56 -8.64 3.92
C ALA A 71 12.02 -9.08 3.78
N LEU A 72 12.80 -9.04 4.87
CA LEU A 72 14.17 -9.57 4.88
C LEU A 72 14.22 -11.08 4.61
N HIS A 73 13.30 -11.84 5.21
CA HIS A 73 13.18 -13.28 4.96
C HIS A 73 12.85 -13.57 3.50
N TRP A 74 11.86 -12.88 2.91
CA TRP A 74 11.55 -13.01 1.49
C TRP A 74 12.75 -12.66 0.61
N ILE A 75 13.43 -11.54 0.85
CA ILE A 75 14.61 -11.17 0.07
C ILE A 75 15.70 -12.25 0.10
N LYS A 76 15.88 -12.95 1.23
CA LYS A 76 16.85 -14.06 1.36
C LYS A 76 16.37 -15.37 0.75
N ASN A 77 15.08 -15.67 0.83
CA ASN A 77 14.51 -16.95 0.39
C ASN A 77 14.03 -16.95 -1.06
N HIS A 78 14.43 -17.96 -1.83
CA HIS A 78 14.08 -18.09 -3.25
C HIS A 78 12.76 -18.84 -3.50
N SER A 79 11.87 -18.90 -2.52
CA SER A 79 10.59 -19.62 -2.61
C SER A 79 9.74 -19.13 -3.79
N ARG A 80 9.41 -20.04 -4.71
CA ARG A 80 8.64 -19.75 -5.95
C ARG A 80 7.12 -19.56 -5.73
N LEU A 81 6.64 -19.69 -4.50
CA LEU A 81 5.21 -19.65 -4.16
C LEU A 81 4.66 -18.23 -3.95
N LEU A 82 5.46 -17.19 -4.19
CA LEU A 82 5.03 -15.79 -4.07
C LEU A 82 4.37 -15.30 -5.36
N LEU A 83 3.50 -14.29 -5.25
CA LEU A 83 2.87 -13.64 -6.41
C LEU A 83 3.93 -13.04 -7.35
N VAL A 84 3.71 -13.10 -8.67
CA VAL A 84 4.64 -12.57 -9.69
C VAL A 84 5.04 -11.12 -9.43
N SER A 85 4.10 -10.28 -9.02
CA SER A 85 4.37 -8.86 -8.68
C SER A 85 5.33 -8.70 -7.49
N ILE A 86 5.30 -9.63 -6.53
CA ILE A 86 6.22 -9.66 -5.39
C ILE A 86 7.59 -10.19 -5.84
N GLN A 87 7.61 -11.26 -6.64
CA GLN A 87 8.82 -11.83 -7.21
C GLN A 87 9.62 -10.80 -8.03
N ASN A 88 8.97 -10.08 -8.93
CA ASN A 88 9.62 -9.06 -9.76
C ASN A 88 10.32 -7.98 -8.92
N ARG A 89 9.69 -7.53 -7.83
CA ARG A 89 10.28 -6.55 -6.90
C ARG A 89 11.47 -7.14 -6.15
N MET A 90 11.36 -8.39 -5.69
CA MET A 90 12.46 -9.08 -5.01
C MET A 90 13.66 -9.29 -5.94
N GLU A 91 13.42 -9.64 -7.20
CA GLU A 91 14.49 -9.77 -8.19
C GLU A 91 15.20 -8.44 -8.43
N GLU A 92 14.46 -7.33 -8.51
CA GLU A 92 15.05 -6.00 -8.62
C GLU A 92 15.91 -5.65 -7.40
N ILE A 93 15.39 -5.87 -6.19
CA ILE A 93 16.12 -5.66 -4.94
C ILE A 93 17.44 -6.45 -4.93
N ARG A 94 17.39 -7.73 -5.32
CA ARG A 94 18.55 -8.63 -5.35
C ARG A 94 19.62 -8.23 -6.35
N LYS A 95 19.26 -7.58 -7.47
CA LYS A 95 20.23 -7.10 -8.48
C LYS A 95 21.21 -6.06 -7.95
N THR A 96 20.84 -5.32 -6.90
CA THR A 96 21.62 -4.18 -6.38
C THR A 96 22.90 -4.58 -5.63
N LYS A 97 23.18 -5.88 -5.44
CA LYS A 97 24.35 -6.39 -4.69
C LYS A 97 24.51 -5.71 -3.30
N ALA A 98 23.40 -5.35 -2.65
CA ALA A 98 23.40 -4.77 -1.32
C ALA A 98 23.38 -5.86 -0.23
N SER A 99 23.97 -5.57 0.92
CA SER A 99 23.82 -6.38 2.13
C SER A 99 22.54 -5.99 2.84
N PHE A 100 21.65 -6.96 3.11
CA PHE A 100 20.40 -6.73 3.83
C PHE A 100 20.54 -7.20 5.28
N ARG A 101 20.40 -6.26 6.22
CA ARG A 101 20.56 -6.51 7.66
C ARG A 101 19.29 -6.17 8.43
N TYR A 102 19.06 -6.92 9.50
CA TYR A 102 17.95 -6.67 10.42
C TYR A 102 18.34 -5.61 11.44
N ILE A 103 17.43 -4.69 11.73
CA ILE A 103 17.49 -3.75 12.85
C ILE A 103 16.22 -3.89 13.69
N PRO A 104 16.28 -3.95 15.03
CA PRO A 104 15.08 -3.91 15.85
C PRO A 104 14.28 -2.62 15.62
N SER A 105 12.95 -2.69 15.61
CA SER A 105 12.11 -1.49 15.40
C SER A 105 12.39 -0.35 16.38
N LYS A 106 12.78 -0.67 17.62
CA LYS A 106 13.19 0.33 18.63
C LYS A 106 14.47 1.10 18.26
N ASP A 107 15.32 0.51 17.43
CA ASP A 107 16.59 1.08 16.97
C ASP A 107 16.45 1.68 15.55
N ASN A 108 15.29 1.48 14.90
CA ASN A 108 15.01 1.97 13.55
C ASN A 108 14.62 3.46 13.60
N LEU A 109 15.55 4.34 13.23
CA LEU A 109 15.31 5.79 13.24
C LEU A 109 14.27 6.25 12.22
N VAL A 110 13.97 5.44 11.20
CA VAL A 110 12.92 5.76 10.20
C VAL A 110 11.56 5.87 10.87
N ASP A 111 11.33 5.14 11.97
CA ASP A 111 10.10 5.22 12.76
C ASP A 111 9.83 6.64 13.31
N ILE A 112 10.89 7.41 13.58
CA ILE A 112 10.76 8.80 14.04
C ILE A 112 10.10 9.66 12.95
N ALA A 113 10.45 9.41 11.68
CA ALA A 113 9.86 10.13 10.56
C ALA A 113 8.46 9.63 10.20
N THR A 114 8.20 8.32 10.28
CA THR A 114 6.91 7.74 9.88
C THR A 114 5.82 7.90 10.94
N ARG A 115 6.16 7.90 12.25
CA ARG A 115 5.20 8.10 13.35
C ARG A 115 4.87 9.58 13.61
N GLY A 116 5.65 10.48 13.02
CA GLY A 116 5.53 11.92 13.21
C GLY A 116 6.23 12.42 14.45
N ILE A 117 6.99 13.51 14.29
CA ILE A 117 7.69 14.21 15.37
C ILE A 117 7.48 15.72 15.19
N SER A 118 7.28 16.44 16.29
CA SER A 118 7.09 17.89 16.21
C SER A 118 8.38 18.57 15.72
N PRO A 119 8.30 19.67 14.95
CA PRO A 119 9.49 20.34 14.42
C PRO A 119 10.50 20.76 15.51
N ILE A 120 9.99 21.15 16.68
CA ILE A 120 10.81 21.54 17.84
C ILE A 120 11.59 20.34 18.39
N ARG A 121 10.96 19.17 18.50
CA ARG A 121 11.64 17.95 18.95
C ARG A 121 12.58 17.40 17.89
N LEU A 122 12.21 17.47 16.61
CA LEU A 122 13.05 17.07 15.49
C LEU A 122 14.34 17.90 15.44
N ARG A 123 14.26 19.22 15.68
CA ARG A 123 15.44 20.10 15.76
C ARG A 123 16.46 19.62 16.79
N ASN A 124 15.98 19.06 17.91
CA ASN A 124 16.81 18.59 19.01
C ASN A 124 17.08 17.07 18.96
N CYS A 125 16.62 16.37 17.93
CA CYS A 125 16.81 14.92 17.79
C CYS A 125 18.17 14.62 17.16
N GLU A 126 19.23 14.58 17.98
CA GLU A 126 20.59 14.31 17.47
C GLU A 126 20.69 12.99 16.71
N SER A 127 19.98 11.95 17.17
CA SER A 127 19.99 10.62 16.54
C SER A 127 19.49 10.66 15.09
N TRP A 128 18.52 11.52 14.77
CA TRP A 128 18.02 11.66 13.40
C TRP A 128 19.07 12.31 12.48
N TRP A 129 19.71 13.39 12.94
CA TRP A 129 20.66 14.16 12.13
C TRP A 129 22.05 13.53 12.03
N LYS A 130 22.53 12.90 13.11
CA LYS A 130 23.85 12.28 13.17
C LYS A 130 23.82 10.78 12.91
N GLY A 131 22.63 10.19 12.89
CA GLY A 131 22.45 8.74 12.82
C GLY A 131 22.81 8.04 14.14
N PRO A 132 22.71 6.71 14.16
CA PRO A 132 23.08 5.92 15.32
C PRO A 132 24.59 5.94 15.55
N LEU A 133 25.02 6.04 16.81
CA LEU A 133 26.44 6.04 17.19
C LEU A 133 27.21 4.80 16.74
N TRP A 134 26.53 3.69 16.50
CA TRP A 134 27.18 2.47 16.02
C TRP A 134 27.44 2.50 14.51
N LEU A 135 26.65 3.24 13.73
CA LEU A 135 26.78 3.32 12.28
C LEU A 135 28.05 4.09 11.87
N SER A 136 28.49 5.04 12.69
CA SER A 136 29.74 5.78 12.50
C SER A 136 30.99 4.97 12.87
N LYS A 137 30.84 3.81 13.52
CA LYS A 137 31.96 2.91 13.83
C LYS A 137 32.27 2.03 12.62
N LYS A 138 33.45 1.39 12.63
CA LYS A 138 33.80 0.36 11.65
C LYS A 138 32.73 -0.74 11.60
N GLU A 139 32.49 -1.30 10.42
CA GLU A 139 31.49 -2.34 10.18
C GLU A 139 31.62 -3.55 11.12
N SER A 140 32.85 -3.92 11.50
CA SER A 140 33.12 -4.99 12.46
C SER A 140 32.57 -4.74 13.87
N LYS A 141 32.26 -3.48 14.20
CA LYS A 141 31.65 -3.06 15.47
C LYS A 141 30.15 -2.81 15.36
N TRP A 142 29.55 -3.04 14.18
CA TRP A 142 28.11 -2.89 14.01
C TRP A 142 27.36 -4.01 14.74
N PRO A 143 26.18 -3.71 15.32
CA PRO A 143 25.34 -4.73 15.95
C PRO A 143 25.00 -5.84 14.95
N GLN A 144 25.16 -7.09 15.39
CA GLN A 144 24.80 -8.27 14.62
C GLN A 144 23.47 -8.82 15.13
N TRP A 145 22.40 -8.04 14.91
CA TRP A 145 21.07 -8.49 15.31
C TRP A 145 20.64 -9.67 14.45
N LYS A 146 20.26 -10.75 15.12
CA LYS A 146 19.64 -11.91 14.50
C LYS A 146 18.15 -11.82 14.67
N TYR A 147 17.41 -12.32 13.69
CA TYR A 147 15.99 -12.58 13.83
C TYR A 147 15.75 -14.05 13.54
N GLU A 148 14.94 -14.67 14.39
CA GLU A 148 14.36 -15.97 14.11
C GLU A 148 13.08 -15.74 13.31
N PHE A 149 12.89 -16.57 12.29
CA PHE A 149 11.69 -16.57 11.48
C PHE A 149 10.97 -17.90 11.72
N ASN A 150 9.73 -17.84 12.21
CA ASN A 150 8.93 -19.04 12.42
C ASN A 150 8.31 -19.44 11.08
N GLU A 151 8.61 -20.65 10.58
CA GLU A 151 8.13 -21.16 9.28
C GLU A 151 6.59 -21.19 9.18
N GLU A 152 5.88 -21.28 10.31
CA GLU A 152 4.41 -21.14 10.38
C GLU A 152 3.91 -19.82 9.78
N TYR A 153 4.68 -18.73 9.91
CA TYR A 153 4.33 -17.44 9.32
C TYR A 153 4.56 -17.39 7.81
N GLU A 154 5.48 -18.20 7.25
CA GLU A 154 5.61 -18.37 5.80
C GLU A 154 4.34 -19.04 5.27
N ASN A 155 3.89 -20.11 5.92
CA ASN A 155 2.68 -20.81 5.53
C ASN A 155 1.44 -19.95 5.67
N GLU A 156 1.30 -19.08 6.68
CA GLU A 156 0.18 -18.14 6.73
C GLU A 156 0.29 -17.00 5.71
N GLY A 157 1.48 -16.43 5.50
CA GLY A 157 1.70 -15.33 4.54
C GLY A 157 1.56 -15.79 3.09
N ILE A 158 2.07 -16.98 2.77
CA ILE A 158 1.91 -17.67 1.48
C ILE A 158 0.49 -18.22 1.37
N SER A 159 -0.06 -18.92 2.36
CA SER A 159 -1.44 -19.41 2.26
C SER A 159 -2.42 -18.26 2.14
N LYS A 160 -2.26 -17.12 2.82
CA LYS A 160 -3.16 -15.96 2.64
C LYS A 160 -2.88 -15.21 1.34
N SER A 161 -1.62 -15.06 0.89
CA SER A 161 -1.30 -14.45 -0.43
C SER A 161 -1.71 -15.32 -1.62
N SER A 162 -1.62 -16.64 -1.49
CA SER A 162 -2.06 -17.66 -2.46
C SER A 162 -3.56 -17.95 -2.34
N THR A 163 -4.17 -17.84 -1.16
CA THR A 163 -5.64 -17.93 -0.97
C THR A 163 -6.35 -16.67 -1.43
N THR A 164 -5.66 -15.52 -1.51
CA THR A 164 -6.18 -14.39 -2.31
C THR A 164 -6.20 -14.71 -3.82
N MET A 165 -5.69 -15.87 -4.21
CA MET A 165 -5.82 -16.50 -5.52
C MET A 165 -6.38 -17.93 -5.39
N ASN A 166 -7.44 -18.13 -4.59
CA ASN A 166 -8.53 -18.96 -5.12
C ASN A 166 -9.24 -18.13 -6.18
N THR A 167 -8.51 -17.90 -7.27
CA THR A 167 -9.08 -17.58 -8.56
C THR A 167 -9.97 -18.77 -8.90
N THR A 168 -11.25 -18.68 -8.52
CA THR A 168 -12.25 -18.83 -9.58
C THR A 168 -11.67 -18.02 -10.72
N LYS A 169 -11.35 -18.67 -11.83
CA LYS A 169 -11.13 -17.99 -13.11
C LYS A 169 -12.39 -17.17 -13.37
N VAL A 170 -12.53 -16.04 -12.69
CA VAL A 170 -13.21 -14.88 -13.23
C VAL A 170 -12.25 -14.54 -14.33
N ILE A 171 -12.57 -15.08 -15.51
CA ILE A 171 -12.26 -14.45 -16.77
C ILE A 171 -12.51 -12.98 -16.46
N VAL A 172 -11.45 -12.21 -16.24
CA VAL A 172 -11.54 -10.75 -16.25
C VAL A 172 -11.77 -10.47 -17.71
N ASP A 173 -13.02 -10.69 -18.14
CA ASP A 173 -13.57 -9.94 -19.23
C ASP A 173 -13.33 -8.50 -18.79
N ARG A 174 -12.40 -7.81 -19.47
CA ARG A 174 -12.04 -6.42 -19.20
C ARG A 174 -13.22 -5.46 -19.40
N LYS A 175 -14.44 -5.98 -19.50
CA LYS A 175 -15.70 -5.29 -19.68
C LYS A 175 -16.69 -5.75 -18.61
N PHE A 176 -16.40 -5.52 -17.33
CA PHE A 176 -17.47 -5.59 -16.34
C PHE A 176 -18.46 -4.45 -16.62
N ARG A 177 -19.51 -4.77 -17.38
CA ARG A 177 -20.64 -3.89 -17.67
C ARG A 177 -21.76 -4.20 -16.69
N LEU A 178 -22.01 -3.31 -15.73
CA LEU A 178 -23.11 -3.48 -14.78
C LEU A 178 -24.46 -3.42 -15.49
N VAL A 179 -24.61 -2.48 -16.43
CA VAL A 179 -25.80 -2.31 -17.26
C VAL A 179 -25.35 -1.89 -18.67
N ASP A 180 -25.85 -2.56 -19.71
CA ASP A 180 -25.61 -2.16 -21.10
C ASP A 180 -26.45 -0.93 -21.46
N ALA A 181 -25.80 0.20 -21.70
CA ALA A 181 -26.44 1.47 -22.04
C ALA A 181 -27.23 1.41 -23.36
N ASN A 182 -26.81 0.57 -24.32
CA ASN A 182 -27.45 0.47 -25.64
C ASN A 182 -28.88 -0.09 -25.58
N ARG A 183 -29.25 -0.72 -24.45
CA ARG A 183 -30.60 -1.26 -24.23
C ARG A 183 -31.63 -0.21 -23.80
N PHE A 184 -31.22 1.05 -23.63
CA PHE A 184 -32.06 2.10 -23.06
C PHE A 184 -32.16 3.29 -24.01
N SER A 185 -33.40 3.66 -24.37
CA SER A 185 -33.69 4.81 -25.24
C SER A 185 -33.72 6.15 -24.52
N THR A 186 -33.62 6.17 -23.19
CA THR A 186 -33.59 7.42 -22.41
C THR A 186 -32.64 7.31 -21.22
N TRP A 187 -31.92 8.40 -20.96
CA TRP A 187 -31.03 8.53 -19.80
C TRP A 187 -31.75 8.23 -18.48
N SER A 188 -32.98 8.71 -18.34
CA SER A 188 -33.79 8.50 -17.15
C SER A 188 -34.12 7.03 -16.85
N ARG A 189 -34.28 6.20 -17.88
CA ARG A 189 -34.52 4.75 -17.72
C ARG A 189 -33.22 4.04 -17.38
N LEU A 190 -32.11 4.46 -17.99
CA LEU A 190 -30.79 3.91 -17.74
C LEU A 190 -30.38 4.09 -16.27
N TRP A 191 -30.29 5.33 -15.77
CA TRP A 191 -29.82 5.55 -14.39
C TRP A 191 -30.77 4.97 -13.33
N ARG A 192 -32.09 4.99 -13.56
CA ARG A 192 -33.06 4.35 -12.64
C ARG A 192 -32.89 2.84 -12.59
N THR A 193 -32.58 2.21 -13.73
CA THR A 193 -32.33 0.76 -13.77
C THR A 193 -31.02 0.42 -13.07
N THR A 194 -29.96 1.19 -13.31
CA THR A 194 -28.69 1.07 -12.57
C THR A 194 -28.90 1.24 -11.06
N ALA A 195 -29.69 2.23 -10.63
CA ALA A 195 -30.01 2.44 -9.22
C ALA A 195 -30.71 1.22 -8.58
N ARG A 196 -31.63 0.57 -9.30
CA ARG A 196 -32.28 -0.67 -8.82
C ARG A 196 -31.29 -1.81 -8.64
N VAL A 197 -30.38 -1.98 -9.61
CA VAL A 197 -29.33 -3.00 -9.56
C VAL A 197 -28.41 -2.76 -8.36
N LEU A 198 -27.97 -1.51 -8.14
CA LEU A 198 -27.12 -1.16 -7.00
C LEU A 198 -27.81 -1.42 -5.66
N LYS A 199 -29.10 -1.11 -5.53
CA LYS A 199 -29.88 -1.43 -4.33
C LYS A 199 -29.99 -2.93 -4.09
N PHE A 200 -30.27 -3.69 -5.14
CA PHE A 200 -30.33 -5.16 -5.08
C PHE A 200 -28.99 -5.76 -4.64
N MET A 201 -27.88 -5.28 -5.22
CA MET A 201 -26.53 -5.68 -4.82
C MET A 201 -26.23 -5.34 -3.35
N LYS A 202 -26.65 -4.16 -2.87
CA LYS A 202 -26.47 -3.77 -1.47
C LYS A 202 -27.21 -4.71 -0.51
N ILE A 203 -28.41 -5.14 -0.88
CA ILE A 203 -29.21 -6.09 -0.09
C ILE A 203 -28.53 -7.47 -0.05
N ILE A 204 -28.12 -8.01 -1.20
CA ILE A 204 -27.51 -9.35 -1.29
C ILE A 204 -26.13 -9.40 -0.64
N SER A 205 -25.34 -8.35 -0.81
CA SER A 205 -23.96 -8.29 -0.31
C SER A 205 -23.86 -8.12 1.21
N LYS A 206 -24.98 -7.92 1.94
CA LYS A 206 -24.98 -7.63 3.38
C LYS A 206 -23.99 -6.52 3.77
N GLU A 207 -23.92 -5.47 2.95
CA GLU A 207 -23.05 -4.30 3.17
C GLU A 207 -21.54 -4.57 3.14
N LYS A 208 -21.12 -5.71 2.57
CA LYS A 208 -19.69 -6.02 2.41
C LYS A 208 -18.96 -5.07 1.46
N PHE A 209 -19.67 -4.42 0.52
CA PHE A 209 -19.06 -3.51 -0.45
C PHE A 209 -19.05 -2.07 0.05
N THR A 210 -17.85 -1.53 0.27
CA THR A 210 -17.62 -0.14 0.70
C THR A 210 -18.10 0.88 -0.32
N CYS A 211 -18.08 0.55 -1.62
CA CYS A 211 -18.55 1.41 -2.71
C CYS A 211 -20.08 1.59 -2.76
N LEU A 212 -20.85 0.80 -2.00
CA LEU A 212 -22.32 0.89 -1.95
C LEU A 212 -22.82 1.62 -0.70
N LYS A 213 -21.93 2.25 0.10
CA LYS A 213 -22.30 2.96 1.33
C LYS A 213 -23.36 4.05 1.09
N ASP A 214 -23.21 4.81 0.01
CA ASP A 214 -24.08 5.95 -0.33
C ASP A 214 -25.46 5.55 -0.90
N VAL A 215 -25.65 4.28 -1.25
CA VAL A 215 -26.91 3.81 -1.87
C VAL A 215 -28.00 3.65 -0.81
N SER A 216 -29.17 4.24 -1.01
CA SER A 216 -30.26 4.16 -0.03
C SER A 216 -30.80 2.73 0.14
N LYS A 217 -31.12 2.34 1.39
CA LYS A 217 -31.79 1.06 1.69
C LYS A 217 -33.30 1.07 1.41
N LYS A 218 -33.87 2.25 1.12
CA LYS A 218 -35.31 2.38 0.87
C LYS A 218 -35.69 1.70 -0.46
N PRO A 219 -36.81 0.97 -0.52
CA PRO A 219 -37.24 0.26 -1.73
C PRO A 219 -37.60 1.23 -2.87
N LEU A 220 -38.05 2.44 -2.54
CA LEU A 220 -38.38 3.47 -3.52
C LEU A 220 -37.12 4.16 -4.05
N ILE A 221 -37.04 4.37 -5.37
CA ILE A 221 -35.97 5.16 -5.99
C ILE A 221 -36.23 6.63 -5.75
N THR A 222 -35.26 7.31 -5.18
CA THR A 222 -35.30 8.75 -4.91
C THR A 222 -34.24 9.46 -5.74
N THR A 223 -34.29 10.80 -5.76
CA THR A 223 -33.26 11.64 -6.41
C THR A 223 -31.87 11.42 -5.81
N LEU A 224 -31.78 10.99 -4.55
CA LEU A 224 -30.51 10.65 -3.88
C LEU A 224 -29.82 9.40 -4.48
N ASP A 225 -30.59 8.51 -5.10
CA ASP A 225 -30.04 7.30 -5.74
C ASP A 225 -29.47 7.59 -7.14
N ARG A 226 -29.70 8.79 -7.66
CA ARG A 226 -29.23 9.23 -8.97
C ARG A 226 -27.72 9.36 -9.02
N GLU A 227 -27.12 9.98 -8.00
CA GLU A 227 -25.68 10.21 -7.98
C GLU A 227 -24.85 8.92 -7.98
N PRO A 228 -25.10 7.92 -7.11
CA PRO A 228 -24.38 6.65 -7.16
C PRO A 228 -24.55 5.93 -8.50
N ALA A 229 -25.76 5.95 -9.07
CA ALA A 229 -26.04 5.35 -10.37
C ALA A 229 -25.29 6.04 -11.51
N MET A 230 -25.23 7.38 -11.49
CA MET A 230 -24.47 8.16 -12.47
C MET A 230 -22.97 7.90 -12.37
N ARG A 231 -22.41 7.86 -11.15
CA ARG A 231 -20.98 7.57 -10.95
C ARG A 231 -20.58 6.23 -11.57
N VAL A 232 -21.39 5.19 -11.37
CA VAL A 232 -21.13 3.85 -11.94
C VAL A 232 -21.23 3.85 -13.46
N LEU A 233 -22.24 4.51 -14.03
CA LEU A 233 -22.39 4.60 -15.49
C LEU A 233 -21.26 5.38 -16.16
N ILE A 234 -20.81 6.48 -15.55
CA ILE A 234 -19.66 7.26 -16.02
C ILE A 234 -18.38 6.43 -15.95
N THR A 235 -18.15 5.76 -14.82
CA THR A 235 -16.98 4.88 -14.63
C THR A 235 -16.99 3.76 -15.68
N GLN A 236 -18.15 3.14 -15.92
CA GLN A 236 -18.29 2.09 -16.93
C GLN A 236 -18.01 2.62 -18.34
N ALA A 237 -18.53 3.80 -18.70
CA ALA A 237 -18.24 4.42 -19.99
C ALA A 237 -16.75 4.77 -20.16
N GLN A 238 -16.09 5.22 -19.10
CA GLN A 238 -14.65 5.54 -19.11
C GLN A 238 -13.76 4.29 -19.21
N LEU A 239 -14.19 3.16 -18.64
CA LEU A 239 -13.47 1.89 -18.69
C LEU A 239 -13.60 1.17 -20.04
N GLU A 240 -14.60 1.51 -20.85
CA GLU A 240 -14.88 0.86 -22.15
C GLU A 240 -14.06 1.41 -23.34
N GLU A 241 -12.92 2.06 -23.07
CA GLU A 241 -12.02 2.80 -23.99
C GLU A 241 -12.56 4.17 -24.44
N MET A 242 -12.06 5.25 -23.81
CA MET A 242 -12.10 6.60 -24.37
C MET A 242 -11.03 6.73 -25.46
N THR A 243 -11.41 7.02 -26.71
CA THR A 243 -10.41 7.23 -27.77
C THR A 243 -9.71 8.58 -27.61
N GLU A 244 -8.42 8.69 -27.96
CA GLU A 244 -7.65 9.95 -27.90
C GLU A 244 -8.36 11.11 -28.63
N LYS A 245 -9.09 10.81 -29.70
CA LYS A 245 -9.90 11.78 -30.45
C LYS A 245 -11.04 12.38 -29.61
N GLU A 246 -11.63 11.60 -28.72
CA GLU A 246 -12.71 12.05 -27.83
C GLU A 246 -12.15 12.85 -26.65
N ILE A 247 -10.98 12.48 -26.12
CA ILE A 247 -10.28 13.23 -25.06
C ILE A 247 -10.00 14.66 -25.53
N VAL A 248 -9.44 14.81 -26.73
CA VAL A 248 -9.14 16.13 -27.32
C VAL A 248 -10.42 16.89 -27.68
N LYS A 249 -11.43 16.21 -28.24
CA LYS A 249 -12.71 16.84 -28.63
C LYS A 249 -13.48 17.40 -27.44
N TRP A 250 -13.47 16.69 -26.30
CA TRP A 250 -14.23 17.07 -25.10
C TRP A 250 -13.38 17.76 -24.02
N LYS A 251 -12.07 17.99 -24.27
CA LYS A 251 -11.11 18.63 -23.35
C LYS A 251 -11.07 17.97 -21.96
N VAL A 252 -11.09 16.64 -21.94
CA VAL A 252 -11.13 15.86 -20.70
C VAL A 252 -9.72 15.76 -20.10
N TYR A 253 -9.56 16.00 -18.80
CA TYR A 253 -8.28 15.90 -18.08
C TYR A 253 -8.34 14.88 -16.95
N TYR A 254 -7.24 14.16 -16.72
CA TYR A 254 -7.17 13.13 -15.69
C TYR A 254 -6.98 13.77 -14.31
N HIS A 255 -7.89 13.49 -13.39
CA HIS A 255 -7.83 13.98 -12.03
C HIS A 255 -7.18 12.93 -11.13
N GLU A 256 -5.89 13.14 -10.83
CA GLU A 256 -5.03 12.16 -10.13
C GLU A 256 -5.53 11.74 -8.75
N ILE A 257 -6.27 12.60 -8.05
CA ILE A 257 -6.76 12.35 -6.68
C ILE A 257 -7.91 11.33 -6.66
N ASP A 258 -8.78 11.38 -7.67
CA ASP A 258 -9.98 10.54 -7.69
C ASP A 258 -9.87 9.39 -8.71
N HIS A 259 -8.77 9.35 -9.48
CA HIS A 259 -8.54 8.45 -10.61
C HIS A 259 -9.64 8.49 -11.70
N TYR A 260 -10.30 9.65 -11.86
CA TYR A 260 -11.33 9.87 -12.89
C TYR A 260 -10.89 10.90 -13.92
N TRP A 261 -11.37 10.72 -15.16
CA TRP A 261 -11.28 11.74 -16.21
C TRP A 261 -12.42 12.76 -16.02
N LYS A 262 -12.10 14.06 -15.95
CA LYS A 262 -13.03 15.19 -15.75
C LYS A 262 -13.08 16.10 -16.96
#